data_AF-A0A8D2NFY8-F1
#
_entry.id   AF-A0A8D2NFY8-F1
#
_cell.length_a   1.000
_cell.length_b   1.000
_cell.length_c   1.000
_cell.angle_alpha   90.00
_cell.angle_beta   90.00
_cell.angle_gamma   90.00
#
_symmetry.space_group_name_H-M   'P 1'
#
loop_
_entity.id
_entity.type
_entity.pdbx_description
1 polymer ?
#
loop_
_entity_poly.entity_id
_entity_poly.type
_entity_poly.pdbx_seq_one_letter_code
_entity_poly.pdbx_strand_id
1 'polypeptide(L)'
;MGKGSRMVPRSPPHVRLLSSCLARLLLKASSSLDEALPVDLTPGQIRCSKKEVVLTRGAERLATREDKRKLYNFFSSFEGIGGFQDHFDWWARNQFSSRGGKPLWIDPHDPDIQHIFIDDNIRLDDGDTIVHPQVFSEQGSSSPRSVPTSALYNICLVQTNLLEAIADEDYFLSCVRRCEENYDRYLACVEKDTPSQQWDGQ
;
A
#
# COMPACT_ATOMS: atom_id res chain seq x y z
N MET A 1 -54.38 26.09 -22.05
CA MET A 1 -54.05 24.69 -22.40
C MET A 1 -52.55 24.53 -22.35
N GLY A 2 -52.05 23.58 -21.56
CA GLY A 2 -50.61 23.31 -21.41
C GLY A 2 -50.37 22.46 -20.17
N LYS A 3 -50.05 21.19 -20.38
CA LYS A 3 -50.12 20.05 -19.44
C LYS A 3 -49.20 20.19 -18.23
N GLY A 4 -49.64 19.62 -17.11
CA GLY A 4 -48.81 19.46 -15.91
C GLY A 4 -47.69 18.44 -16.08
N SER A 5 -46.68 18.57 -15.23
CA SER A 5 -45.80 17.47 -14.84
C SER A 5 -45.43 17.64 -13.37
N ARG A 6 -45.86 16.65 -12.58
CA ARG A 6 -45.43 16.40 -11.20
C ARG A 6 -43.99 15.88 -11.30
N MET A 7 -43.02 16.57 -10.70
CA MET A 7 -41.72 15.94 -10.45
C MET A 7 -41.75 15.26 -9.08
N VAL A 8 -41.52 13.96 -9.14
CA VAL A 8 -41.24 13.02 -8.05
C VAL A 8 -39.88 13.38 -7.43
N PRO A 9 -39.69 13.26 -6.09
CA PRO A 9 -38.39 13.52 -5.47
C PRO A 9 -37.40 12.44 -5.93
N ARG A 10 -36.24 12.86 -6.43
CA ARG A 10 -35.13 11.94 -6.68
C ARG A 10 -34.33 11.79 -5.39
N SER A 11 -34.36 10.58 -4.84
CA SER A 11 -33.49 10.07 -3.80
C SER A 11 -32.01 10.30 -4.15
N PRO A 12 -31.13 10.48 -3.14
CA PRO A 12 -29.75 10.87 -3.36
C PRO A 12 -28.96 9.67 -3.87
N PRO A 13 -28.05 9.84 -4.85
CA PRO A 13 -27.25 8.70 -5.21
C PRO A 13 -25.76 9.03 -5.13
N HIS A 14 -25.10 8.16 -4.35
CA HIS A 14 -23.71 7.70 -4.49
C HIS A 14 -22.66 8.34 -3.59
N VAL A 15 -22.49 7.67 -2.44
CA VAL A 15 -21.17 7.33 -1.87
C VAL A 15 -20.22 6.98 -3.02
N ARG A 16 -19.20 7.81 -3.21
CA ARG A 16 -18.08 7.52 -4.11
C ARG A 16 -16.96 6.95 -3.24
N LEU A 17 -16.84 5.63 -3.23
CA LEU A 17 -15.61 4.98 -2.79
C LEU A 17 -14.56 5.31 -3.87
N LEU A 18 -13.70 6.28 -3.57
CA LEU A 18 -12.59 6.67 -4.44
C LEU A 18 -11.59 5.51 -4.47
N SER A 19 -11.65 4.71 -5.54
CA SER A 19 -10.49 3.95 -6.00
C SER A 19 -9.35 4.94 -6.26
N SER A 20 -8.15 4.61 -5.79
CA SER A 20 -6.89 5.41 -5.72
C SER A 20 -6.56 6.19 -4.43
N CYS A 21 -7.08 5.78 -3.27
CA CYS A 21 -6.37 6.06 -2.01
C CYS A 21 -5.47 4.87 -1.66
N LEU A 22 -4.17 5.09 -1.48
CA LEU A 22 -3.32 4.18 -0.73
C LEU A 22 -3.87 4.13 0.70
N ALA A 23 -4.87 3.29 0.95
CA ALA A 23 -5.38 3.03 2.29
C ALA A 23 -4.32 2.17 2.99
N ARG A 24 -3.33 2.82 3.61
CA ARG A 24 -2.43 2.17 4.55
C ARG A 24 -3.27 1.91 5.80
N LEU A 25 -3.74 0.68 5.98
CA LEU A 25 -4.26 0.25 7.28
C LEU A 25 -3.04 -0.06 8.14
N LEU A 26 -2.44 0.97 8.73
CA LEU A 26 -1.46 0.78 9.81
C LEU A 26 -2.25 0.43 11.06
N LEU A 27 -2.55 -0.85 11.24
CA LEU A 27 -2.93 -1.37 12.55
C LEU A 27 -1.66 -1.38 13.41
N LYS A 28 -1.40 -0.28 14.13
CA LYS A 28 -0.71 -0.44 15.41
C LYS A 28 -1.61 -1.31 16.26
N ALA A 29 -1.08 -2.40 16.82
CA ALA A 29 -1.80 -3.25 17.77
C ALA A 29 -2.16 -2.43 19.02
N SER A 30 -3.23 -1.66 18.94
CA SER A 30 -3.82 -0.90 20.02
C SER A 30 -5.16 -1.54 20.33
N SER A 31 -5.29 -2.01 21.56
CA SER A 31 -6.38 -2.81 22.10
C SER A 31 -7.70 -2.06 22.31
N SER A 32 -7.98 -1.02 21.51
CA SER A 32 -9.26 -0.29 21.56
C SER A 32 -9.70 0.16 20.17
N LEU A 33 -10.61 -0.59 19.55
CA LEU A 33 -11.28 -0.25 18.28
C LEU A 33 -12.31 0.88 18.40
N ASP A 34 -12.39 1.57 19.54
CA ASP A 34 -13.41 2.60 19.84
C ASP A 34 -12.98 4.04 19.57
N GLU A 35 -11.71 4.32 19.24
CA GLU A 35 -11.27 5.64 18.82
C GLU A 35 -11.20 5.74 17.28
N ALA A 36 -11.97 6.68 16.72
CA ALA A 36 -11.91 7.00 15.30
C ALA A 36 -10.50 7.46 14.92
N LEU A 37 -9.90 6.82 13.92
CA LEU A 37 -8.58 7.20 13.42
C LEU A 37 -8.59 8.66 12.94
N PRO A 38 -7.59 9.48 13.32
CA PRO A 38 -7.52 10.86 12.86
C PRO A 38 -7.38 10.89 11.34
N VAL A 39 -8.13 11.79 10.69
CA VAL A 39 -8.09 11.98 9.23
C VAL A 39 -7.35 13.27 8.92
N ASP A 40 -6.21 13.16 8.25
CA ASP A 40 -5.47 14.31 7.74
C ASP A 40 -5.91 14.63 6.30
N LEU A 41 -6.56 15.78 6.16
CA LEU A 41 -7.11 16.28 4.89
C LEU A 41 -6.05 16.90 3.97
N THR A 42 -4.79 16.99 4.40
CA THR A 42 -3.70 17.49 3.56
C THR A 42 -3.39 16.45 2.48
N PRO A 43 -3.61 16.79 1.19
CA PRO A 43 -3.36 15.83 0.12
C PRO A 43 -1.87 15.62 -0.07
N GLY A 44 -1.47 14.36 -0.13
CA GLY A 44 -0.17 13.94 -0.60
C GLY A 44 -0.18 13.64 -2.10
N GLN A 45 0.99 13.59 -2.71
CA GLN A 45 1.18 13.22 -4.10
C GLN A 45 2.47 12.42 -4.27
N ILE A 46 2.42 11.37 -5.08
CA ILE A 46 3.56 10.55 -5.45
C ILE A 46 3.83 10.74 -6.94
N ARG A 47 5.07 11.07 -7.31
CA ARG A 47 5.50 11.24 -8.70
C ARG A 47 6.75 10.42 -8.98
N CYS A 48 6.55 9.37 -9.76
CA CYS A 48 7.61 8.51 -10.27
C CYS A 48 8.29 9.10 -11.53
N SER A 49 9.57 8.80 -11.67
CA SER A 49 10.38 9.04 -12.87
C SER A 49 11.37 7.89 -13.06
N LYS A 50 12.17 7.92 -14.13
CA LYS A 50 13.24 6.92 -14.33
C LYS A 50 14.35 7.01 -13.28
N LYS A 51 14.47 8.14 -12.57
CA LYS A 51 15.59 8.42 -11.65
C LYS A 51 15.19 8.25 -10.18
N GLU A 52 13.97 8.64 -9.85
CA GLU A 52 13.51 8.73 -8.46
C GLU A 52 11.98 8.75 -8.37
N VAL A 53 11.49 8.48 -7.17
CA VAL A 53 10.14 8.76 -6.73
C VAL A 53 10.19 9.99 -5.84
N VAL A 54 9.29 10.93 -6.08
CA VAL A 54 9.11 12.14 -5.27
C VAL A 54 7.77 12.07 -4.55
N LEU A 55 7.78 12.30 -3.25
CA LEU A 55 6.59 12.47 -2.42
C LEU A 55 6.47 13.95 -2.03
N THR A 56 5.29 14.54 -2.20
CA THR A 56 4.98 15.88 -1.66
C THR A 56 3.72 15.82 -0.82
N ARG A 57 3.73 16.49 0.34
CA ARG A 57 2.56 16.68 1.19
C ARG A 57 2.70 17.98 1.98
N GLY A 58 1.78 18.93 1.78
CA GLY A 58 1.94 20.27 2.36
C GLY A 58 3.28 20.91 1.96
N ALA A 59 4.10 21.27 2.95
CA ALA A 59 5.45 21.81 2.75
C ALA A 59 6.54 20.73 2.58
N GLU A 60 6.22 19.46 2.90
CA GLU A 60 7.19 18.37 2.84
C GLU A 60 7.40 17.90 1.41
N ARG A 61 8.67 17.69 1.05
CA ARG A 61 9.08 17.13 -0.22
C ARG A 61 10.24 16.15 -0.01
N LEU A 62 9.99 14.88 -0.25
CA LEU A 62 10.98 13.80 -0.13
C LEU A 62 11.24 13.18 -1.49
N ALA A 63 12.46 12.69 -1.71
CA ALA A 63 12.82 12.05 -2.96
C ALA A 63 13.79 10.87 -2.73
N THR A 64 13.62 9.81 -3.50
CA THR A 64 14.36 8.54 -3.31
C THR A 64 15.73 8.50 -3.95
N ARG A 65 16.19 9.56 -4.63
CA ARG A 65 17.44 9.53 -5.42
C ARG A 65 18.68 9.17 -4.59
N GLU A 66 18.73 9.65 -3.35
CA GLU A 66 19.86 9.42 -2.44
C GLU A 66 19.58 8.28 -1.45
N ASP A 67 18.33 8.15 -1.03
CA ASP A 67 17.92 7.20 -0.01
C ASP A 67 16.46 6.82 -0.23
N LYS A 68 16.23 5.58 -0.65
CA LYS A 68 14.87 5.06 -0.88
C LYS A 68 14.12 4.85 0.44
N ARG A 69 14.82 4.73 1.57
CA ARG A 69 14.22 4.56 2.90
C ARG A 69 13.60 5.83 3.45
N LYS A 70 13.94 7.02 2.92
CA LYS A 70 13.28 8.28 3.32
C LYS A 70 11.76 8.21 3.17
N LEU A 71 11.27 7.66 2.06
CA LEU A 71 9.83 7.52 1.84
C LEU A 71 9.22 6.42 2.72
N TYR A 72 9.95 5.32 2.94
CA TYR A 72 9.56 4.29 3.90
C TYR A 72 9.34 4.88 5.30
N ASN A 73 10.36 5.56 5.84
CA ASN A 73 10.32 6.19 7.16
C ASN A 73 9.17 7.19 7.28
N PHE A 74 8.95 8.00 6.23
CA PHE A 74 7.85 8.95 6.19
C PHE A 74 6.48 8.26 6.32
N PHE A 75 6.25 7.19 5.55
CA PHE A 75 4.99 6.46 5.66
C PHE A 75 4.87 5.72 7.00
N SER A 76 5.95 5.18 7.54
CA SER A 76 5.95 4.44 8.81
C SER A 76 5.82 5.34 10.04
N SER A 77 6.20 6.61 9.95
CA SER A 77 5.92 7.60 11.01
C SER A 77 4.50 8.18 10.95
N PHE A 78 3.74 7.90 9.87
CA PHE A 78 2.42 8.47 9.68
C PHE A 78 1.37 7.71 10.50
N GLU A 79 0.55 8.43 11.27
CA GLU A 79 -0.54 7.87 12.04
C GLU A 79 -1.90 8.37 11.52
N GLY A 80 -2.90 7.50 11.56
CA GLY A 80 -4.24 7.81 11.06
C GLY A 80 -4.39 7.63 9.54
N ILE A 81 -5.34 8.37 8.96
CA ILE A 81 -5.77 8.24 7.57
C ILE A 81 -5.31 9.46 6.79
N GLY A 82 -4.67 9.23 5.64
CA GLY A 82 -4.21 10.28 4.73
C GLY A 82 -4.37 9.89 3.27
N GLY A 83 -4.68 10.86 2.42
CA GLY A 83 -4.83 10.66 0.98
C GLY A 83 -3.55 10.97 0.22
N PHE A 84 -3.13 10.08 -0.67
CA PHE A 84 -2.04 10.31 -1.62
C PHE A 84 -2.51 10.08 -3.04
N GLN A 85 -2.34 11.07 -3.91
CA GLN A 85 -2.56 10.89 -5.33
C GLN A 85 -1.42 10.07 -5.94
N ASP A 86 -1.76 8.98 -6.59
CA ASP A 86 -0.80 8.17 -7.35
C ASP A 86 -0.33 8.85 -8.66
N HIS A 87 0.57 8.19 -9.38
CA HIS A 87 1.08 8.67 -10.67
C HIS A 87 0.51 7.84 -11.82
N PHE A 88 -0.82 7.82 -11.98
CA PHE A 88 -1.49 7.06 -13.05
C PHE A 88 -0.87 7.25 -14.45
N ASP A 89 -0.59 8.49 -14.86
CA ASP A 89 0.05 8.78 -16.15
C ASP A 89 1.40 8.07 -16.34
N TRP A 90 2.16 7.92 -15.27
CA TRP A 90 3.41 7.17 -15.29
C TRP A 90 3.16 5.68 -15.45
N TRP A 91 2.18 5.13 -14.72
CA TRP A 91 1.79 3.73 -14.85
C TRP A 91 1.34 3.41 -16.28
N ALA A 92 0.47 4.25 -16.87
CA ALA A 92 0.01 4.11 -18.24
C ALA A 92 1.16 4.19 -19.28
N ARG A 93 2.09 5.14 -19.13
CA ARG A 93 3.28 5.24 -20.02
C ARG A 93 4.22 4.04 -19.90
N ASN A 94 4.16 3.31 -18.80
CA ASN A 94 4.91 2.07 -18.56
C ASN A 94 4.02 0.83 -18.77
N GLN A 95 3.02 0.95 -19.64
CA GLN A 95 2.19 -0.15 -20.14
C GLN A 95 1.42 -0.89 -19.03
N PHE A 96 1.03 -0.17 -17.96
CA PHE A 96 0.33 -0.75 -16.81
C PHE A 96 1.10 -1.87 -16.09
N SER A 97 2.41 -1.98 -16.32
CA SER A 97 3.26 -2.97 -15.68
C SER A 97 3.71 -2.54 -14.28
N SER A 98 4.22 -3.51 -13.51
CA SER A 98 4.83 -3.28 -12.20
C SER A 98 5.91 -2.20 -12.24
N ARG A 99 6.69 -2.08 -13.33
CA ARG A 99 7.73 -1.04 -13.46
C ARG A 99 7.17 0.39 -13.45
N GLY A 100 5.91 0.55 -13.84
CA GLY A 100 5.16 1.79 -13.75
C GLY A 100 4.31 1.93 -12.50
N GLY A 101 4.19 0.86 -11.71
CA GLY A 101 3.26 0.79 -10.59
C GLY A 101 3.60 1.73 -9.45
N LYS A 102 2.64 1.84 -8.52
CA LYS A 102 2.78 2.49 -7.22
C LYS A 102 4.00 1.89 -6.50
N PRO A 103 5.03 2.68 -6.18
CA PRO A 103 6.20 2.17 -5.50
C PRO A 103 5.84 1.84 -4.05
N LEU A 104 6.08 0.59 -3.63
CA LEU A 104 5.81 0.12 -2.29
C LEU A 104 7.10 -0.37 -1.65
N TRP A 105 7.35 0.03 -0.41
CA TRP A 105 8.53 -0.37 0.36
C TRP A 105 8.10 -1.20 1.55
N ILE A 106 8.73 -2.37 1.69
CA ILE A 106 8.47 -3.34 2.75
C ILE A 106 9.78 -3.57 3.48
N ASP A 107 9.77 -3.41 4.79
CA ASP A 107 10.88 -3.75 5.67
C ASP A 107 10.47 -4.92 6.56
N PRO A 108 10.95 -6.15 6.28
CA PRO A 108 10.71 -7.30 7.14
C PRO A 108 11.36 -7.18 8.52
N HIS A 109 12.32 -6.26 8.69
CA HIS A 109 13.07 -6.05 9.93
C HIS A 109 12.47 -4.96 10.82
N ASP A 110 11.34 -4.37 10.42
CA ASP A 110 10.58 -3.42 11.23
C ASP A 110 9.39 -4.14 11.89
N PRO A 111 9.49 -4.51 13.19
CA PRO A 111 8.43 -5.26 13.88
C PRO A 111 7.23 -4.38 14.24
N ASP A 112 7.35 -3.05 14.14
CA ASP A 112 6.31 -2.12 14.55
C ASP A 112 5.32 -1.82 13.40
N ILE A 113 5.65 -2.27 12.18
CA ILE A 113 4.95 -1.90 10.96
C ILE A 113 4.52 -3.15 10.18
N GLN A 114 3.20 -3.32 10.04
CA GLN A 114 2.64 -4.26 9.09
C GLN A 114 2.35 -3.57 7.74
N HIS A 115 2.80 -4.20 6.65
CA HIS A 115 2.70 -3.67 5.30
C HIS A 115 1.55 -4.36 4.55
N ILE A 116 0.38 -3.73 4.49
CA ILE A 116 -0.76 -4.25 3.71
C ILE A 116 -1.18 -3.24 2.66
N PHE A 117 -1.27 -3.70 1.42
CA PHE A 117 -1.70 -2.92 0.26
C PHE A 117 -2.84 -3.63 -0.44
N ILE A 118 -3.98 -2.94 -0.54
CA ILE A 118 -5.21 -3.48 -1.09
C ILE A 118 -5.63 -2.61 -2.28
N ASP A 119 -5.81 -3.23 -3.44
CA ASP A 119 -6.18 -2.54 -4.67
C ASP A 119 -6.80 -3.54 -5.67
N ASP A 120 -7.83 -3.13 -6.39
CA ASP A 120 -8.51 -3.99 -7.36
C ASP A 120 -7.72 -4.19 -8.66
N ASN A 121 -6.60 -3.48 -8.87
CA ASN A 121 -5.67 -3.61 -9.99
C ASN A 121 -4.35 -4.34 -9.65
N ILE A 122 -4.24 -4.97 -8.47
CA ILE A 122 -3.12 -5.89 -8.17
C ILE A 122 -3.33 -7.21 -8.95
N ARG A 123 -2.35 -7.62 -9.74
CA ARG A 123 -2.34 -8.92 -10.44
C ARG A 123 -1.03 -9.65 -10.19
N LEU A 124 -1.04 -10.97 -10.34
CA LEU A 124 0.14 -11.82 -10.21
C LEU A 124 1.13 -11.67 -11.38
N ASP A 125 0.66 -11.18 -12.52
CA ASP A 125 1.49 -10.87 -13.67
C ASP A 125 2.09 -9.47 -13.52
N ASP A 126 3.42 -9.38 -13.40
CA ASP A 126 4.13 -8.10 -13.31
C ASP A 126 4.05 -7.27 -14.61
N GLY A 127 3.61 -7.87 -15.71
CA GLY A 127 3.28 -7.18 -16.96
C GLY A 127 2.02 -6.31 -16.87
N ASP A 128 1.12 -6.58 -15.91
CA ASP A 128 -0.18 -5.92 -15.77
C ASP A 128 -0.58 -5.79 -14.29
N THR A 129 0.06 -4.88 -13.55
CA THR A 129 -0.23 -4.72 -12.11
C THR A 129 0.08 -3.30 -11.66
N ILE A 130 -0.77 -2.77 -10.78
CA ILE A 130 -0.68 -1.38 -10.28
C ILE A 130 0.46 -1.15 -9.29
N VAL A 131 1.15 -2.19 -8.82
CA VAL A 131 2.14 -2.10 -7.74
C VAL A 131 3.56 -2.39 -8.19
N HIS A 132 4.52 -1.71 -7.57
CA HIS A 132 5.95 -1.97 -7.70
C HIS A 132 6.56 -2.27 -6.33
N PRO A 133 6.45 -3.53 -5.85
CA PRO A 133 6.94 -3.88 -4.52
C PRO A 133 8.47 -3.96 -4.47
N GLN A 134 9.02 -3.38 -3.40
CA GLN A 134 10.43 -3.36 -3.09
C GLN A 134 10.64 -3.77 -1.63
N VAL A 135 11.59 -4.67 -1.38
CA VAL A 135 11.86 -5.24 -0.05
C VAL A 135 13.28 -4.86 0.40
N PHE A 136 13.42 -4.37 1.64
CA PHE A 136 14.73 -4.18 2.27
C PHE A 136 15.30 -5.52 2.73
N SER A 137 16.53 -5.82 2.33
CA SER A 137 17.17 -7.11 2.65
C SER A 137 17.74 -7.15 4.07
N GLU A 138 18.14 -6.00 4.60
CA GLU A 138 18.88 -5.88 5.85
C GLU A 138 18.30 -4.75 6.71
N GLN A 139 18.35 -4.94 8.03
CA GLN A 139 17.99 -3.91 8.98
C GLN A 139 18.84 -2.65 8.72
N GLY A 140 18.18 -1.49 8.59
CA GLY A 140 18.94 -0.26 8.32
C GLY A 140 19.02 0.14 6.85
N SER A 141 18.83 -0.81 5.92
CA SER A 141 19.22 -0.65 4.52
C SER A 141 18.49 0.51 3.82
N SER A 142 19.22 1.31 3.06
CA SER A 142 18.67 2.36 2.18
C SER A 142 18.29 1.86 0.78
N SER A 143 18.60 0.59 0.48
CA SER A 143 18.61 0.03 -0.88
C SER A 143 17.76 -1.24 -0.97
N PRO A 144 16.44 -1.09 -1.18
CA PRO A 144 15.54 -2.22 -1.34
C PRO A 144 15.64 -2.79 -2.74
N ARG A 145 15.38 -4.10 -2.87
CA ARG A 145 15.30 -4.82 -4.15
C ARG A 145 13.86 -4.93 -4.61
N SER A 146 13.61 -4.78 -5.91
CA SER A 146 12.30 -5.10 -6.47
C SER A 146 12.05 -6.61 -6.38
N VAL A 147 10.81 -6.99 -6.09
CA VAL A 147 10.36 -8.39 -6.04
C VAL A 147 9.15 -8.58 -6.95
N PRO A 148 8.87 -9.80 -7.42
CA PRO A 148 7.65 -10.06 -8.16
C PRO A 148 6.42 -9.83 -7.29
N THR A 149 5.31 -9.38 -7.89
CA THR A 149 4.03 -9.20 -7.18
C THR A 149 3.56 -10.51 -6.54
N SER A 150 3.77 -11.63 -7.23
CA SER A 150 3.43 -12.97 -6.73
C SER A 150 4.17 -13.37 -5.45
N ALA A 151 5.37 -12.85 -5.21
CA ALA A 151 6.16 -13.17 -4.02
C ALA A 151 5.58 -12.60 -2.73
N LEU A 152 4.65 -11.64 -2.83
CA LEU A 152 4.05 -10.95 -1.69
C LEU A 152 2.51 -11.02 -1.70
N TYR A 153 1.93 -11.78 -2.62
CA TYR A 153 0.49 -11.92 -2.75
C TYR A 153 -0.10 -12.64 -1.54
N ASN A 154 -1.17 -12.09 -0.96
CA ASN A 154 -1.76 -12.48 0.33
C ASN A 154 -0.80 -12.40 1.54
N ILE A 155 0.40 -11.83 1.38
CA ILE A 155 1.34 -11.55 2.47
C ILE A 155 1.29 -10.05 2.76
N CYS A 156 1.62 -9.23 1.76
CA CYS A 156 1.53 -7.77 1.84
C CYS A 156 0.58 -7.18 0.80
N LEU A 157 0.21 -7.94 -0.24
CA LEU A 157 -0.54 -7.46 -1.40
C LEU A 157 -1.85 -8.22 -1.56
N VAL A 158 -2.96 -7.51 -1.68
CA VAL A 158 -4.30 -8.08 -1.81
C VAL A 158 -5.00 -7.49 -3.02
N GLN A 159 -5.39 -8.35 -3.96
CA GLN A 159 -6.34 -7.97 -5.00
C GLN A 159 -7.74 -7.91 -4.42
N THR A 160 -8.40 -6.77 -4.52
CA THR A 160 -9.79 -6.63 -4.07
C THR A 160 -10.74 -7.37 -5.01
N ASN A 161 -11.57 -8.24 -4.45
CA ASN A 161 -12.78 -8.73 -5.09
C ASN A 161 -13.91 -7.73 -4.81
N LEU A 162 -14.20 -6.88 -5.79
CA LEU A 162 -15.17 -5.78 -5.63
C LEU A 162 -16.57 -6.27 -5.27
N LEU A 163 -17.00 -7.43 -5.77
CA LEU A 163 -18.35 -7.95 -5.49
C LEU A 163 -18.45 -8.48 -4.06
N GLU A 164 -17.43 -9.22 -3.60
CA GLU A 164 -17.36 -9.69 -2.22
C GLU A 164 -17.21 -8.51 -1.25
N ALA A 165 -16.37 -7.53 -1.56
CA ALA A 165 -16.17 -6.34 -0.71
C ALA A 165 -17.45 -5.50 -0.54
N ILE A 166 -18.39 -5.58 -1.47
CA ILE A 166 -19.71 -4.93 -1.34
C ILE A 166 -20.69 -5.81 -0.54
N ALA A 167 -20.56 -7.13 -0.64
CA ALA A 167 -21.49 -8.09 -0.05
C ALA A 167 -21.16 -8.49 1.39
N ASP A 168 -19.89 -8.43 1.76
CA ASP A 168 -19.36 -8.85 3.06
C ASP A 168 -18.74 -7.64 3.79
N GLU A 169 -19.38 -7.23 4.89
CA GLU A 169 -18.92 -6.12 5.72
C GLU A 169 -17.55 -6.41 6.36
N ASP A 170 -17.21 -7.68 6.57
CA ASP A 170 -15.96 -8.13 7.16
C ASP A 170 -14.87 -8.41 6.12
N TYR A 171 -15.12 -8.16 4.83
CA TYR A 171 -14.21 -8.53 3.73
C TYR A 171 -12.77 -8.04 3.96
N PHE A 172 -12.61 -6.75 4.29
CA PHE A 172 -11.28 -6.17 4.51
C PHE A 172 -10.64 -6.65 5.82
N LEU A 173 -11.43 -6.91 6.86
CA LEU A 173 -10.92 -7.52 8.10
C LEU A 173 -10.39 -8.94 7.84
N SER A 174 -11.11 -9.72 7.04
CA SER A 174 -10.65 -11.05 6.60
C SER A 174 -9.38 -10.96 5.75
N CYS A 175 -9.26 -9.96 4.89
CA CYS A 175 -8.03 -9.70 4.13
C CYS A 175 -6.84 -9.41 5.05
N VAL A 176 -7.03 -8.55 6.06
CA VAL A 176 -5.99 -8.21 7.05
C VAL A 176 -5.55 -9.45 7.83
N ARG A 177 -6.48 -10.19 8.43
CA ARG A 177 -6.19 -11.43 9.18
C ARG A 177 -5.36 -12.42 8.37
N ARG A 178 -5.75 -12.63 7.11
CA ARG A 178 -5.00 -13.50 6.18
C ARG A 178 -3.58 -13.00 5.93
N CYS A 179 -3.39 -11.68 5.80
CA CYS A 179 -2.06 -11.10 5.63
C CYS A 179 -1.22 -11.28 6.90
N GLU A 180 -1.77 -11.03 8.09
CA GLU A 180 -1.12 -11.28 9.39
C GLU A 180 -0.62 -12.73 9.49
N GLU A 181 -1.51 -13.70 9.30
CA GLU A 181 -1.16 -15.13 9.39
C GLU A 181 -0.09 -15.57 8.37
N ASN A 182 -0.11 -15.00 7.17
CA ASN A 182 0.88 -15.30 6.14
C ASN A 182 2.20 -14.57 6.36
N TYR A 183 2.17 -13.39 6.97
CA TYR A 183 3.36 -12.60 7.27
C TYR A 183 4.24 -13.31 8.31
N ASP A 184 3.66 -13.91 9.34
CA ASP A 184 4.41 -14.70 10.33
C ASP A 184 5.19 -15.86 9.66
N ARG A 185 4.56 -16.54 8.71
CA ARG A 185 5.20 -17.62 7.94
C ARG A 185 6.30 -17.08 7.03
N TYR A 186 6.07 -15.90 6.43
CA TYR A 186 7.05 -15.23 5.59
C TYR A 186 8.30 -14.85 6.38
N LEU A 187 8.16 -14.24 7.57
CA LEU A 187 9.29 -13.87 8.43
C LEU A 187 10.11 -15.09 8.85
N ALA A 188 9.46 -16.19 9.24
CA ALA A 188 10.14 -17.43 9.62
C ALA A 188 10.95 -18.07 8.47
N CYS A 189 10.65 -17.74 7.21
CA CYS A 189 11.45 -18.15 6.06
C CYS A 189 12.63 -17.19 5.83
N VAL A 190 12.41 -15.88 5.95
CA VAL A 190 13.46 -14.86 5.79
C VAL A 190 14.57 -15.02 6.84
N GLU A 191 14.22 -15.35 8.08
CA GLU A 191 15.20 -15.61 9.15
C GLU A 191 16.12 -16.80 8.85
N LYS A 192 15.60 -17.84 8.17
CA LYS A 192 16.38 -19.05 7.83
C LYS A 192 17.38 -18.84 6.70
N ASP A 193 17.13 -17.87 5.84
CA ASP A 193 18.00 -17.53 4.71
C ASP A 193 19.14 -16.55 5.09
N THR A 194 19.18 -16.09 6.35
CA THR A 194 20.27 -15.24 6.86
C THR A 194 21.43 -16.14 7.32
N PRO A 195 22.61 -16.14 6.66
CA PRO A 195 23.71 -16.98 7.10
C PRO A 195 24.17 -16.54 8.49
N SER A 196 24.08 -17.46 9.45
CA SER A 196 24.71 -17.29 10.77
C SER A 196 26.21 -17.10 10.57
N GLN A 197 26.70 -15.87 10.74
CA GLN A 197 28.13 -15.62 10.86
C GLN A 197 28.61 -16.23 12.18
N GLN A 198 29.04 -17.49 12.12
CA GLN A 198 29.79 -18.14 13.18
C GLN A 198 31.27 -17.91 12.88
N TRP A 199 31.86 -16.92 13.57
CA TRP A 199 33.31 -16.76 13.63
C TRP A 199 33.87 -17.85 14.56
N ASP A 200 34.44 -18.90 13.98
CA ASP A 200 35.34 -19.79 14.70
C ASP A 200 36.70 -19.08 14.82
N GLY A 201 36.91 -18.43 15.96
CA GLY A 201 38.23 -17.93 16.36
C GLY A 201 39.10 -19.09 16.86
N GLN A 202 40.21 -19.34 16.16
CA GLN A 202 41.35 -20.15 16.63
C GLN A 202 42.22 -19.36 17.61
#